data_AF-A0A7Z8YAF4-F1
#
_entry.id   AF-A0A7Z8YAF4-F1
#
_cell.length_a   1.000
_cell.length_b   1.000
_cell.length_c   1.000
_cell.angle_alpha   90.00
_cell.angle_beta   90.00
_cell.angle_gamma   90.00
#
_symmetry.space_group_name_H-M   'P 1'
#
loop_
_entity.id
_entity.type
_entity.pdbx_description
1 polymer ?
#
loop_
_entity_poly.entity_id
_entity_poly.type
_entity_poly.pdbx_seq_one_letter_code
_entity_poly.pdbx_strand_id
1 'polypeptide(L)'
;MTSAQQLALLVDAPAENPQTAINSVAPRVEDLGELEKYAFLYTATAAGNNSGVRFMATVEDARKWCSSDLSRGVIHGTPWAYFWTSVPAFLECHWGEAYGDLQHSATGVLRDGAILDMRQAADSGEWDERIASTGCRKIPFSEMGKLLARFGITTRLKGKTYGPGK
;
A
#
# COMPACT_ATOMS: atom_id res chain seq x y z
N MET A 1 -8.01 -44.12 -70.14
CA MET A 1 -7.67 -43.08 -69.14
C MET A 1 -8.97 -42.49 -68.63
N THR A 2 -9.50 -43.06 -67.55
CA THR A 2 -10.63 -42.58 -66.74
C THR A 2 -10.80 -43.58 -65.59
N SER A 3 -10.69 -43.14 -64.34
CA SER A 3 -11.53 -43.67 -63.27
C SER A 3 -11.43 -42.76 -62.06
N ALA A 4 -12.58 -42.34 -61.56
CA ALA A 4 -12.76 -41.60 -60.33
C ALA A 4 -13.10 -42.56 -59.18
N GLN A 5 -12.93 -42.05 -57.95
CA GLN A 5 -13.57 -42.47 -56.68
C GLN A 5 -12.93 -43.58 -55.83
N GLN A 6 -12.55 -43.19 -54.60
CA GLN A 6 -12.82 -43.79 -53.26
C GLN A 6 -11.62 -43.49 -52.33
N LEU A 7 -11.67 -42.54 -51.40
CA LEU A 7 -12.42 -42.43 -50.11
C LEU A 7 -11.91 -43.38 -49.00
N ALA A 8 -11.09 -42.84 -48.09
CA ALA A 8 -10.96 -43.25 -46.69
C ALA A 8 -10.49 -42.00 -45.90
N LEU A 9 -11.37 -41.23 -45.24
CA LEU A 9 -11.87 -41.41 -43.85
C LEU A 9 -10.75 -41.55 -42.80
N LEU A 10 -10.37 -40.41 -42.22
CA LEU A 10 -9.81 -40.29 -40.88
C LEU A 10 -10.51 -39.10 -40.21
N VAL A 11 -11.38 -39.40 -39.25
CA VAL A 11 -11.96 -38.48 -38.28
C VAL A 11 -11.58 -39.03 -36.90
N ASP A 12 -10.88 -38.23 -36.12
CA ASP A 12 -10.89 -38.16 -34.64
C ASP A 12 -10.08 -36.89 -34.29
N ALA A 13 -10.71 -35.73 -34.07
CA ALA A 13 -11.13 -35.17 -32.76
C ALA A 13 -9.94 -34.55 -31.95
N PRO A 14 -10.19 -33.65 -30.97
CA PRO A 14 -10.20 -32.20 -31.15
C PRO A 14 -9.01 -31.46 -30.48
N ALA A 15 -9.02 -30.15 -30.69
CA ALA A 15 -8.07 -29.12 -30.29
C ALA A 15 -7.51 -29.19 -28.85
N GLU A 16 -6.23 -28.85 -28.70
CA GLU A 16 -5.71 -28.10 -27.55
C GLU A 16 -4.46 -27.32 -27.97
N ASN A 17 -4.64 -26.02 -28.22
CA ASN A 17 -3.59 -25.04 -28.02
C ASN A 17 -3.95 -24.35 -26.70
N PRO A 18 -3.05 -24.32 -25.72
CA PRO A 18 -2.70 -22.99 -25.25
C PRO A 18 -1.25 -22.85 -24.79
N GLN A 19 -0.69 -21.68 -25.13
CA GLN A 19 0.11 -20.84 -24.25
C GLN A 19 0.80 -21.56 -23.10
N THR A 20 2.11 -21.78 -23.25
CA THR A 20 3.04 -21.84 -22.12
C THR A 20 3.05 -20.44 -21.48
N ALA A 21 1.99 -20.15 -20.72
CA ALA A 21 1.94 -19.03 -19.80
C ALA A 21 2.98 -19.32 -18.73
N ILE A 22 4.15 -18.75 -18.95
CA ILE A 22 5.17 -18.50 -17.93
C ILE A 22 4.42 -18.08 -16.68
N ASN A 23 4.54 -18.88 -15.62
CA ASN A 23 3.98 -18.61 -14.31
C ASN A 23 4.58 -17.29 -13.77
N SER A 24 4.04 -16.16 -14.21
CA SER A 24 4.08 -14.90 -13.49
C SER A 24 3.09 -15.07 -12.35
N VAL A 25 3.51 -15.77 -11.30
CA VAL A 25 2.78 -15.73 -10.03
C VAL A 25 2.89 -14.28 -9.56
N ALA A 26 1.88 -13.48 -9.91
CA ALA A 26 1.72 -12.17 -9.32
C ALA A 26 1.77 -12.34 -7.80
N PRO A 27 2.53 -11.50 -7.08
CA PRO A 27 2.69 -11.64 -5.64
C PRO A 27 1.31 -11.69 -5.02
N ARG A 28 1.05 -12.73 -4.21
CA ARG A 28 -0.20 -12.86 -3.48
C ARG A 28 -0.33 -11.62 -2.59
N VAL A 29 -1.27 -10.74 -2.93
CA VAL A 29 -1.71 -9.66 -2.06
C VAL A 29 -2.06 -10.30 -0.72
N GLU A 30 -1.24 -10.06 0.31
CA GLU A 30 -1.61 -10.44 1.67
C GLU A 30 -2.96 -9.81 2.01
N ASP A 31 -3.77 -10.51 2.82
CA ASP A 31 -5.11 -10.07 3.20
C ASP A 31 -5.10 -8.59 3.63
N LEU A 32 -5.92 -7.77 2.98
CA LEU A 32 -6.07 -6.35 3.31
C LEU A 32 -6.47 -6.12 4.77
N GLY A 33 -7.09 -7.11 5.43
CA GLY A 33 -7.34 -7.09 6.86
C GLY A 33 -6.06 -6.93 7.70
N GLU A 34 -4.90 -7.37 7.22
CA GLU A 34 -3.62 -7.12 7.90
C GLU A 34 -3.15 -5.66 7.77
N LEU A 35 -3.52 -4.95 6.69
CA LEU A 35 -3.22 -3.53 6.55
C LEU A 35 -3.98 -2.67 7.57
N GLU A 36 -5.15 -3.11 8.04
CA GLU A 36 -5.93 -2.40 9.07
C GLU A 36 -5.17 -2.24 10.38
N LYS A 37 -4.16 -3.08 10.64
CA LYS A 37 -3.33 -3.00 11.84
C LYS A 37 -2.33 -1.84 11.79
N TYR A 38 -2.12 -1.23 10.64
CA TYR A 38 -1.14 -0.16 10.45
C TYR A 38 -1.81 1.19 10.25
N ALA A 39 -1.10 2.24 10.68
CA ALA A 39 -1.55 3.61 10.58
C ALA A 39 -0.43 4.51 10.05
N PHE A 40 -0.83 5.47 9.21
CA PHE A 40 0.03 6.59 8.85
C PHE A 40 -0.18 7.74 9.83
N LEU A 41 0.92 8.35 10.24
CA LEU A 41 0.93 9.49 11.15
C LEU A 41 1.42 10.74 10.44
N TYR A 42 0.72 11.84 10.67
CA TYR A 42 1.01 13.14 10.08
C TYR A 42 0.68 14.24 11.07
N THR A 43 1.30 15.42 10.91
CA THR A 43 0.93 16.60 11.70
C THR A 43 -0.02 17.47 10.90
N ALA A 44 -1.00 18.07 11.58
CA ALA A 44 -1.81 19.15 11.03
C ALA A 44 -1.85 20.34 12.00
N THR A 45 -2.02 21.53 11.44
CA THR A 45 -2.12 22.79 12.16
C THR A 45 -3.55 23.31 12.15
N ALA A 46 -3.92 24.13 13.13
CA ALA A 46 -5.23 24.80 13.16
C ALA A 46 -5.49 25.70 11.92
N ALA A 47 -4.43 26.13 11.24
CA ALA A 47 -4.50 26.89 9.99
C ALA A 47 -4.76 26.02 8.74
N GLY A 48 -4.92 24.70 8.90
CA GLY A 48 -5.19 23.77 7.80
C GLY A 48 -3.96 23.20 7.10
N ASN A 49 -2.74 23.63 7.48
CA ASN A 49 -1.52 23.03 6.92
C ASN A 49 -1.29 21.62 7.48
N ASN A 50 -0.83 20.70 6.64
CA ASN A 50 -0.41 19.36 7.04
C ASN A 50 1.02 19.05 6.56
N SER A 51 1.67 18.07 7.19
CA SER A 51 3.04 17.67 6.84
C SER A 51 3.15 16.58 5.78
N GLY A 52 2.03 16.03 5.31
CA GLY A 52 1.99 14.67 4.77
C GLY A 52 2.43 13.61 5.79
N VAL A 53 2.55 12.36 5.34
CA VAL A 53 2.94 11.22 6.18
C VAL A 53 4.37 11.40 6.70
N ARG A 54 4.52 11.35 8.03
CA ARG A 54 5.79 11.46 8.75
C ARG A 54 6.40 10.10 9.06
N PHE A 55 5.58 9.14 9.48
CA PHE A 55 5.99 7.76 9.74
C PHE A 55 4.77 6.84 9.76
N MET A 56 5.03 5.53 9.79
CA MET A 56 4.01 4.50 9.98
C MET A 56 4.21 3.84 11.35
N ALA A 57 3.13 3.38 11.96
CA ALA A 57 3.15 2.57 13.17
C ALA A 57 2.01 1.56 13.13
N THR A 58 1.89 0.72 14.17
CA THR A 58 0.63 0.01 14.40
C THR A 58 -0.47 1.00 14.81
N VAL A 59 -1.74 0.66 14.60
CA VAL A 59 -2.87 1.47 15.07
C VAL A 59 -2.83 1.64 16.59
N GLU A 60 -2.42 0.60 17.33
CA GLU A 60 -2.27 0.67 18.79
C GLU A 60 -1.23 1.72 19.18
N ASP A 61 -0.05 1.68 18.56
CA ASP A 61 1.03 2.63 18.87
C ASP A 61 0.72 4.04 18.36
N ALA A 62 0.00 4.16 17.25
CA ALA A 62 -0.48 5.44 16.75
C ALA A 62 -1.45 6.11 17.73
N ARG A 63 -2.36 5.33 18.34
CA ARG A 63 -3.23 5.82 19.42
C ARG A 63 -2.42 6.27 20.63
N LYS A 64 -1.46 5.47 21.09
CA LYS A 64 -0.56 5.85 22.21
C LYS A 64 0.15 7.18 21.93
N TRP A 65 0.72 7.32 20.74
CA TRP A 65 1.41 8.55 20.35
C TRP A 65 0.46 9.74 20.32
N CYS A 66 -0.66 9.66 19.61
CA CYS A 66 -1.62 10.77 19.48
C CYS A 66 -2.35 11.13 20.79
N SER A 67 -2.39 10.21 21.77
CA SER A 67 -2.88 10.52 23.12
C SER A 67 -1.85 11.25 23.99
N SER A 68 -0.57 11.28 23.59
CA SER A 68 0.48 11.97 24.33
C SER A 68 0.34 13.49 24.27
N ASP A 69 0.86 14.19 25.28
CA ASP A 69 1.06 15.63 25.21
C ASP A 69 2.25 16.00 24.32
N LEU A 70 3.18 15.07 24.08
CA LEU A 70 4.33 15.27 23.20
C LEU A 70 3.94 15.32 21.71
N SER A 71 2.74 14.85 21.39
CA SER A 71 2.24 14.77 20.01
C SER A 71 1.47 16.03 19.59
N ARG A 72 1.56 17.13 20.35
CA ARG A 72 0.90 18.40 20.07
C ARG A 72 1.73 19.57 20.57
N GLY A 73 1.42 20.77 20.09
CA GLY A 73 2.10 21.98 20.51
C GLY A 73 1.63 23.23 19.79
N VAL A 74 2.45 24.28 19.83
CA VAL A 74 2.20 25.56 19.16
C VAL A 74 3.45 25.96 18.38
N ILE A 75 3.29 26.31 17.10
CA ILE A 75 4.36 26.83 16.24
C ILE A 75 3.94 28.21 15.71
N HIS A 76 4.73 29.24 16.00
CA HIS A 76 4.41 30.63 15.64
C HIS A 76 2.97 31.05 16.01
N GLY A 77 2.52 30.71 17.23
CA GLY A 77 1.16 30.99 17.71
C GLY A 77 0.06 30.10 17.12
N THR A 78 0.39 29.20 16.20
CA THR A 78 -0.56 28.27 15.57
C THR A 78 -0.50 26.90 16.26
N PRO A 79 -1.60 26.41 16.85
CA PRO A 79 -1.64 25.05 17.39
C PRO A 79 -1.40 23.99 16.31
N TRP A 80 -0.69 22.92 16.68
CA TRP A 80 -0.47 21.75 15.85
C TRP A 80 -0.62 20.47 16.67
N ALA A 81 -1.01 19.39 16.01
CA ALA A 81 -1.06 18.05 16.61
C ALA A 81 -0.74 16.97 15.58
N TYR A 82 -0.29 15.81 16.06
CA TYR A 82 -0.28 14.58 15.30
C TYR A 82 -1.67 13.98 15.22
N PHE A 83 -1.98 13.51 14.02
CA PHE A 83 -3.15 12.71 13.71
C PHE A 83 -2.68 11.40 13.10
N TRP A 84 -3.55 10.41 13.17
CA TRP A 84 -3.33 9.14 12.51
C TRP A 84 -4.58 8.75 11.72
N THR A 85 -4.36 7.99 10.65
CA THR A 85 -5.41 7.30 9.91
C THR A 85 -4.92 5.90 9.58
N SER A 86 -5.83 4.92 9.50
CA SER A 86 -5.42 3.57 9.10
C SER A 86 -4.88 3.59 7.67
N VAL A 87 -3.95 2.68 7.35
CA VAL A 87 -3.40 2.58 6.00
C VAL A 87 -4.50 2.37 4.95
N PRO A 88 -5.49 1.47 5.13
CA PRO A 88 -6.58 1.32 4.18
C PRO A 88 -7.41 2.59 3.99
N ALA A 89 -7.77 3.29 5.07
CA ALA A 89 -8.56 4.52 4.99
C ALA A 89 -7.78 5.64 4.30
N PHE A 90 -6.48 5.76 4.57
CA PHE A 90 -5.62 6.71 3.86
C PHE A 90 -5.59 6.43 2.36
N LEU A 91 -5.43 5.16 2.00
CA LEU A 91 -5.36 4.73 0.62
C LEU A 91 -6.70 4.96 -0.10
N GLU A 92 -7.82 4.70 0.56
CA GLU A 92 -9.16 5.00 0.06
C GLU A 92 -9.36 6.50 -0.20
N CYS A 93 -9.06 7.35 0.79
CA CYS A 93 -9.29 8.79 0.67
C CYS A 93 -8.38 9.50 -0.34
N HIS A 94 -7.14 9.02 -0.52
CA HIS A 94 -6.15 9.70 -1.37
C HIS A 94 -5.95 9.04 -2.74
N TRP A 95 -6.50 7.85 -2.97
CA TRP A 95 -6.43 7.13 -4.25
C TRP A 95 -7.80 6.60 -4.73
N GLY A 96 -8.87 7.35 -4.44
CA GLY A 96 -10.29 6.98 -4.63
C GLY A 96 -10.72 6.27 -5.92
N GLU A 97 -9.98 6.33 -7.04
CA GLU A 97 -10.31 5.57 -8.28
C GLU A 97 -9.50 4.27 -8.47
N ALA A 98 -8.31 4.14 -7.86
CA ALA A 98 -7.55 2.89 -7.82
C ALA A 98 -7.99 1.99 -6.63
N TYR A 99 -8.57 2.62 -5.60
CA TYR A 99 -9.05 1.98 -4.37
C TYR A 99 -10.59 1.92 -4.28
N GLY A 100 -11.34 2.75 -5.00
CA GLY A 100 -12.81 2.80 -4.95
C GLY A 100 -13.50 1.49 -5.34
N ASP A 101 -12.84 0.64 -6.13
CA ASP A 101 -13.34 -0.70 -6.47
C ASP A 101 -13.14 -1.75 -5.35
N LEU A 102 -12.35 -1.46 -4.29
CA LEU A 102 -12.14 -2.40 -3.19
C LEU A 102 -13.34 -2.55 -2.26
N GLN A 103 -14.22 -1.54 -2.18
CA GLN A 103 -15.48 -1.68 -1.45
C GLN A 103 -16.53 -2.51 -2.22
N HIS A 104 -16.31 -2.79 -3.51
CA HIS A 104 -17.21 -3.60 -4.33
C HIS A 104 -16.60 -4.91 -4.84
N SER A 105 -15.31 -5.15 -4.66
CA SER A 105 -14.71 -6.46 -4.93
C SER A 105 -14.94 -7.39 -3.75
N ALA A 106 -15.71 -8.46 -3.95
CA ALA A 106 -15.87 -9.55 -2.98
C ALA A 106 -14.56 -10.33 -2.72
N THR A 107 -13.43 -9.88 -3.28
CA THR A 107 -12.14 -10.59 -3.32
C THR A 107 -10.98 -9.82 -2.67
N GLY A 108 -11.14 -8.55 -2.29
CA GLY A 108 -10.12 -7.81 -1.51
C GLY A 108 -8.75 -7.66 -2.21
N VAL A 109 -8.70 -7.58 -3.55
CA VAL A 109 -7.44 -7.50 -4.29
C VAL A 109 -7.17 -6.06 -4.71
N LEU A 110 -6.05 -5.49 -4.27
CA LEU A 110 -5.52 -4.22 -4.77
C LEU A 110 -5.30 -4.34 -6.29
N ARG A 111 -5.85 -3.42 -7.08
CA ARG A 111 -5.52 -3.34 -8.51
C ARG A 111 -4.00 -3.31 -8.66
N ASP A 112 -3.47 -4.09 -9.60
CA ASP A 112 -2.05 -4.07 -9.97
C ASP A 112 -1.61 -2.61 -10.19
N GLY A 113 -0.67 -2.12 -9.35
CA GLY A 113 -0.05 -0.81 -9.54
C GLY A 113 -0.53 0.34 -8.66
N ALA A 114 -1.08 0.09 -7.45
CA ALA A 114 -1.23 1.17 -6.46
C ALA A 114 0.13 1.81 -6.14
N ILE A 115 0.30 3.11 -6.41
CA ILE A 115 1.57 3.84 -6.17
C ILE A 115 1.39 4.87 -5.05
N LEU A 116 2.03 4.61 -3.92
CA LEU A 116 2.22 5.56 -2.82
C LEU A 116 3.46 6.43 -3.10
N ASP A 117 3.25 7.65 -3.59
CA ASP A 117 4.34 8.59 -3.85
C ASP A 117 4.65 9.47 -2.63
N MET A 118 5.77 9.17 -1.98
CA MET A 118 6.27 9.83 -0.78
C MET A 118 7.66 10.42 -1.02
N ARG A 119 7.96 10.85 -2.25
CA ARG A 119 9.28 11.45 -2.58
C ARG A 119 9.59 12.72 -1.79
N GLN A 120 8.57 13.44 -1.35
CA GLN A 120 8.72 14.62 -0.49
C GLN A 120 8.72 14.28 1.00
N ALA A 121 8.34 13.06 1.38
CA ALA A 121 8.35 12.64 2.77
C ALA A 121 9.79 12.62 3.30
N ALA A 122 9.99 13.27 4.43
CA ALA A 122 11.27 13.36 5.09
C ALA A 122 11.11 12.86 6.52
N ASP A 123 11.85 11.80 6.83
CA ASP A 123 12.08 11.33 8.18
C ASP A 123 13.45 11.87 8.63
N SER A 124 13.43 12.92 9.44
CA SER A 124 14.63 13.56 9.97
C SER A 124 15.14 12.89 11.24
N GLY A 125 14.43 11.91 11.80
CA GLY A 125 14.74 11.32 13.10
C GLY A 125 14.53 12.24 14.30
N GLU A 126 14.19 13.52 14.08
CA GLU A 126 14.06 14.55 15.13
C GLU A 126 13.07 14.18 16.23
N TRP A 127 12.08 13.34 15.90
CA TRP A 127 11.00 12.94 16.79
C TRP A 127 11.20 11.54 17.39
N ASP A 128 12.25 10.83 17.01
CA ASP A 128 12.36 9.39 17.28
C ASP A 128 12.50 9.10 18.77
N GLU A 129 13.32 9.88 19.49
CA GLU A 129 13.45 9.77 20.94
C GLU A 129 12.11 10.06 21.66
N ARG A 130 11.37 11.08 21.19
CA ARG A 130 10.07 11.44 21.77
C ARG A 130 9.03 10.35 21.51
N ILE A 131 8.98 9.82 20.29
CA ILE A 131 8.07 8.72 19.92
C ILE A 131 8.41 7.47 20.74
N ALA A 132 9.68 7.12 20.85
CA ALA A 132 10.12 5.99 21.65
C ALA A 132 9.78 6.15 23.15
N SER A 133 9.85 7.38 23.68
CA SER A 133 9.53 7.66 25.09
C SER A 133 8.07 7.38 25.47
N THR A 134 7.16 7.38 24.49
CA THR A 134 5.75 7.02 24.72
C THR A 134 5.49 5.52 24.58
N GLY A 135 6.54 4.71 24.39
CA GLY A 135 6.43 3.29 24.08
C GLY A 135 5.87 3.00 22.68
N CYS A 136 5.77 4.01 21.82
CA CYS A 136 5.31 3.85 20.44
C CYS A 136 6.46 3.28 19.59
N ARG A 137 6.21 2.18 18.89
CA ARG A 137 7.17 1.63 17.92
C ARG A 137 6.91 2.23 16.55
N LYS A 138 7.81 3.14 16.15
CA LYS A 138 7.86 3.68 14.79
C LYS A 138 8.34 2.61 13.80
N ILE A 139 7.66 2.52 12.66
CA ILE A 139 8.10 1.78 11.49
C ILE A 139 8.83 2.76 10.55
N PRO A 140 10.15 2.60 10.33
CA PRO A 140 10.92 3.48 9.47
C PRO A 140 10.48 3.34 8.01
N PHE A 141 10.69 4.37 7.19
CA PHE A 141 10.25 4.38 5.79
C PHE A 141 10.81 3.23 4.94
N SER A 142 12.03 2.76 5.23
CA SER A 142 12.62 1.61 4.55
C SER A 142 11.87 0.30 4.83
N GLU A 143 11.38 0.12 6.05
CA GLU A 143 10.58 -1.02 6.46
C GLU A 143 9.14 -0.88 5.97
N MET A 144 8.56 0.31 6.08
CA MET A 144 7.25 0.66 5.52
C MET A 144 7.17 0.31 4.03
N GLY A 145 8.15 0.71 3.22
CA GLY A 145 8.15 0.41 1.79
C GLY A 145 8.18 -1.10 1.49
N LYS A 146 8.96 -1.87 2.26
CA LYS A 146 9.00 -3.34 2.14
C LYS A 146 7.69 -3.98 2.59
N LEU A 147 7.09 -3.46 3.66
CA LEU A 147 5.83 -3.94 4.19
C LEU A 147 4.72 -3.74 3.17
N LEU A 148 4.53 -2.52 2.68
CA LEU A 148 3.50 -2.18 1.70
C LEU A 148 3.68 -2.93 0.37
N ALA A 149 4.92 -3.21 -0.03
CA ALA A 149 5.21 -4.03 -1.20
C ALA A 149 4.66 -5.46 -1.10
N ARG A 150 4.58 -6.06 0.10
CA ARG A 150 3.96 -7.39 0.32
C ARG A 150 2.46 -7.38 0.03
N PHE A 151 1.83 -6.22 0.13
CA PHE A 151 0.42 -6.02 -0.19
C PHE A 151 0.21 -5.57 -1.65
N GLY A 152 1.24 -5.56 -2.50
CA GLY A 152 1.08 -5.10 -3.89
C GLY A 152 1.17 -3.58 -4.06
N ILE A 153 1.50 -2.82 -3.01
CA ILE A 153 1.59 -1.36 -3.06
C ILE A 153 3.03 -0.94 -3.40
N THR A 154 3.18 -0.23 -4.51
CA THR A 154 4.45 0.36 -4.90
C THR A 154 4.68 1.67 -4.14
N THR A 155 5.71 1.74 -3.32
CA THR A 155 6.06 2.95 -2.55
C THR A 155 7.28 3.64 -3.14
N ARG A 156 7.18 4.94 -3.48
CA ARG A 156 8.31 5.77 -3.94
C ARG A 156 8.78 6.68 -2.80
N LEU A 157 9.99 6.49 -2.30
CA LEU A 157 10.57 7.22 -1.18
C LEU A 157 11.94 7.77 -1.58
N LYS A 158 12.13 9.08 -1.58
CA LYS A 158 13.41 9.79 -1.85
C LYS A 158 14.49 8.96 -2.57
N GLY A 159 14.29 8.75 -3.88
CA GLY A 159 15.25 8.05 -4.76
C GLY A 159 15.21 6.51 -4.72
N LYS A 160 14.34 5.90 -3.91
CA LYS A 160 14.09 4.46 -3.84
C LYS A 160 12.64 4.14 -4.20
N THR A 161 12.46 3.04 -4.92
CA THR A 161 11.14 2.49 -5.22
C THR A 161 11.07 1.09 -4.63
N TYR A 162 10.05 0.86 -3.81
CA TYR A 162 9.72 -0.45 -3.25
C TYR A 162 8.48 -0.93 -4.01
N GLY A 163 8.64 -1.92 -4.88
CA GLY A 163 7.52 -2.52 -5.60
C GLY A 163 7.23 -3.93 -5.08
N PRO A 164 6.03 -4.47 -5.36
CA PRO A 164 5.76 -5.90 -5.19
C PRO A 164 6.87 -6.71 -5.85
N GLY A 165 7.42 -7.70 -5.12
CA GLY A 165 8.49 -8.55 -5.62
C GLY A 165 8.07 -9.28 -6.90
N LYS A 166 8.93 -9.27 -7.91
CA LYS A 166 8.96 -10.29 -8.96
C LYS A 166 9.80 -11.46 -8.50
#